data_AF-A0A7K1B653-F1
#
_entry.id   AF-A0A7K1B653-F1
#
_cell.length_a   1.000
_cell.length_b   1.000
_cell.length_c   1.000
_cell.angle_alpha   90.00
_cell.angle_beta   90.00
_cell.angle_gamma   90.00
#
_symmetry.space_group_name_H-M   'P 1'
#
loop_
_entity.id
_entity.type
_entity.pdbx_description
1 polymer ?
#
loop_
_entity_poly.entity_id
_entity_poly.type
_entity_poly.pdbx_seq_one_letter_code
_entity_poly.pdbx_strand_id
1 'polypeptide(L)' 'MPLPDETPFEDRRHPGSDTSRLEPEPQIVCVDCGGRCFLLTHPPEDGRWEPGDVVAYRCEDCLDRWDLVLPDDEP' A
#
# COMPACT_ATOMS: atom_id res chain seq x y z
N MET A 1 -22.28 -8.78 -33.04
CA MET A 1 -22.23 -9.01 -31.58
C MET A 1 -20.88 -8.49 -31.10
N PRO A 2 -20.80 -7.27 -30.55
CA PRO A 2 -19.55 -6.71 -30.02
C PRO A 2 -19.19 -7.36 -28.68
N LEU A 3 -17.88 -7.50 -28.42
CA LEU A 3 -17.31 -7.97 -27.15
C LEU A 3 -17.60 -6.94 -26.04
N PRO A 4 -17.77 -7.36 -24.77
CA PRO A 4 -17.90 -6.41 -23.68
C PRO A 4 -16.59 -5.64 -23.52
N ASP A 5 -16.74 -4.33 -23.64
CA ASP A 5 -15.76 -3.27 -23.42
C ASP A 5 -14.94 -3.54 -22.15
N GLU A 6 -13.66 -3.77 -22.35
CA GLU A 6 -12.63 -3.95 -21.35
C GLU A 6 -12.57 -2.64 -20.57
N THR A 7 -13.14 -2.62 -19.36
CA THR A 7 -13.11 -1.42 -18.51
C THR A 7 -11.66 -0.97 -18.38
N PRO A 8 -11.30 0.26 -18.80
CA PRO A 8 -9.96 0.75 -18.55
C PRO A 8 -9.74 0.72 -17.04
N PHE A 9 -8.56 0.26 -16.62
CA PHE A 9 -8.09 0.33 -15.23
C PHE A 9 -8.07 1.81 -14.87
N GLU A 10 -9.21 2.35 -14.43
CA GLU A 10 -9.38 3.78 -14.20
C GLU A 10 -8.25 4.24 -13.30
N ASP A 11 -7.47 5.16 -13.86
CA ASP A 11 -6.37 5.88 -13.27
C ASP A 11 -6.77 6.31 -11.86
N ARG A 12 -6.46 5.45 -10.88
CA ARG A 12 -6.64 5.74 -9.48
C ARG A 12 -5.59 6.78 -9.18
N ARG A 13 -5.96 8.04 -9.35
CA ARG A 13 -5.24 9.18 -8.80
C ARG A 13 -4.88 8.81 -7.37
N HIS A 14 -3.60 8.56 -7.13
CA HIS A 14 -3.07 8.42 -5.79
C HIS A 14 -3.26 9.79 -5.13
N PRO A 15 -4.15 9.93 -4.13
CA PRO A 15 -4.21 11.17 -3.38
C PRO A 15 -2.83 11.42 -2.78
N GLY A 16 -2.32 12.63 -3.02
CA GLY A 16 -0.95 13.03 -2.78
C GLY A 16 -0.45 12.65 -1.38
N SER A 17 0.82 12.24 -1.37
CA SER A 17 1.65 12.04 -0.20
C SER A 17 1.59 13.27 0.71
N ASP A 18 0.97 13.14 1.88
CA ASP A 18 1.02 14.13 2.96
C ASP A 18 2.36 13.94 3.69
N THR A 19 3.41 14.56 3.16
CA THR A 19 4.82 14.48 3.61
C THR A 19 5.07 15.23 4.93
N SER A 20 4.26 14.99 5.96
CA SER A 20 4.48 15.57 7.30
C SER A 20 4.22 14.61 8.44
N ARG A 21 3.70 13.41 8.15
CA ARG A 21 3.57 12.32 9.12
C ARG A 21 3.84 11.01 8.41
N LEU A 22 4.99 10.41 8.69
CA LEU A 22 5.31 9.05 8.25
C LEU A 22 4.31 8.11 8.93
N GLU A 23 3.28 7.75 8.19
CA GLU A 23 2.31 6.74 8.58
C GLU A 23 2.13 5.80 7.39
N PRO A 24 2.30 4.48 7.58
CA PRO A 24 2.02 3.53 6.53
C PRO A 24 0.57 3.63 6.11
N GLU A 25 0.32 3.58 4.79
CA GLU A 25 -1.05 3.50 4.31
C GLU A 25 -1.71 2.22 4.84
N PRO A 26 -2.95 2.26 5.36
CA PRO A 26 -3.59 1.06 5.90
C PRO A 26 -3.88 -0.01 4.83
N GLN A 27 -3.89 0.41 3.56
CA GLN A 27 -4.14 -0.45 2.41
C GLN A 27 -3.24 -0.09 1.24
N ILE A 28 -2.77 -1.10 0.51
CA ILE A 28 -2.01 -0.95 -0.74
C ILE A 28 -2.57 -1.90 -1.81
N VAL A 29 -2.13 -1.72 -3.05
CA VAL A 29 -2.42 -2.65 -4.16
C VAL A 29 -1.41 -3.79 -4.14
N CYS A 30 -1.88 -5.04 -4.25
CA CYS A 30 -1.03 -6.21 -4.38
C CYS A 30 -0.29 -6.17 -5.73
N VAL A 31 1.05 -6.28 -5.71
CA VAL A 31 1.85 -6.26 -6.94
C VAL A 31 1.68 -7.53 -7.78
N ASP A 32 1.35 -8.67 -7.16
CA ASP A 32 1.21 -9.94 -7.87
C ASP A 32 -0.18 -10.13 -8.51
N CYS A 33 -1.26 -9.69 -7.84
CA CYS A 33 -2.63 -9.96 -8.30
C CYS A 33 -3.50 -8.72 -8.52
N GLY A 34 -3.02 -7.52 -8.17
CA GLY A 34 -3.80 -6.27 -8.26
C GLY A 34 -4.92 -6.13 -7.20
N GLY A 35 -5.09 -7.13 -6.34
CA GLY A 35 -6.05 -7.13 -5.23
C GLY A 35 -5.69 -6.19 -4.09
N ARG A 36 -6.49 -6.19 -3.01
CA ARG A 36 -6.22 -5.33 -1.84
C ARG A 36 -5.32 -6.03 -0.83
N CYS A 37 -4.32 -5.30 -0.37
CA CYS A 37 -3.47 -5.69 0.74
C CYS A 37 -3.76 -4.82 1.96
N PHE A 38 -3.76 -5.43 3.14
CA PHE A 38 -4.02 -4.74 4.42
C PHE A 38 -2.78 -4.77 5.32
N LEU A 39 -2.52 -3.66 6.00
CA LEU A 39 -1.42 -3.51 6.95
C LEU A 39 -1.58 -4.50 8.12
N LEU A 40 -0.54 -5.27 8.38
CA LEU A 40 -0.46 -6.21 9.51
C LEU A 40 0.39 -5.65 10.66
N THR A 41 1.40 -4.84 10.37
CA THR A 41 2.29 -4.29 11.39
C THR A 41 1.54 -3.27 12.25
N HIS A 42 1.57 -3.48 13.57
CA HIS A 42 1.04 -2.52 14.52
C HIS A 42 1.99 -1.33 14.69
N PRO A 43 1.47 -0.15 15.09
CA PRO A 43 2.31 0.99 15.45
C PRO A 43 3.39 0.62 16.48
N PRO A 44 4.60 1.21 16.38
CA PRO A 44 5.65 1.07 17.39
C PRO A 44 5.17 1.48 18.78
N GLU A 45 5.88 1.04 19.83
CA GLU A 45 5.48 1.28 21.23
C GLU A 45 5.42 2.78 21.59
N ASP A 46 6.28 3.59 20.98
CA ASP A 46 6.29 5.05 21.13
C ASP A 46 5.29 5.77 20.20
N GLY A 47 4.61 5.02 19.33
CA GLY A 47 3.62 5.50 18.37
C GLY A 47 4.19 6.31 17.20
N ARG A 48 5.51 6.27 16.97
CA ARG A 48 6.18 7.02 15.91
C ARG A 48 6.81 6.06 14.90
N TRP A 49 6.47 6.24 13.63
CA TRP A 49 7.17 5.58 12.54
C TRP A 49 8.40 6.38 12.13
N GLU A 50 9.44 5.67 11.72
CA GLU A 50 10.69 6.24 11.23
C GLU A 50 10.98 5.73 9.80
N PRO A 51 11.69 6.52 8.98
CA PRO A 51 12.22 6.01 7.72
C PRO A 51 13.08 4.78 7.95
N GLY A 52 13.00 3.82 7.04
CA GLY A 52 13.70 2.54 7.19
C GLY A 52 12.92 1.49 7.98
N ASP A 53 11.86 1.85 8.71
CA ASP A 53 10.98 0.86 9.35
C ASP A 53 10.36 -0.07 8.31
N VAL A 54 10.21 -1.35 8.67
CA VAL A 54 9.62 -2.36 7.80
C VAL A 54 8.18 -2.65 8.25
N VAL A 55 7.25 -2.46 7.33
CA VAL A 55 5.83 -2.75 7.52
C VAL A 55 5.39 -3.92 6.65
N ALA A 56 4.60 -4.82 7.22
CA ALA A 56 4.10 -6.01 6.56
C ALA A 56 2.65 -5.82 6.14
N TYR A 57 2.33 -6.27 4.93
CA TYR A 57 0.99 -6.27 4.36
C TYR A 57 0.58 -7.67 3.91
N ARG A 58 -0.72 -7.95 3.90
CA ARG A 58 -1.28 -9.22 3.41
C ARG A 58 -2.38 -8.99 2.41
N CYS A 59 -2.28 -9.63 1.24
CA CYS A 59 -3.35 -9.63 0.26
C CYS A 59 -4.53 -10.49 0.75
N GLU A 60 -5.75 -9.99 0.64
CA GLU A 60 -6.95 -10.78 0.96
C GLU A 60 -7.27 -11.82 -0.13
N ASP A 61 -6.85 -11.57 -1.37
CA ASP A 61 -7.22 -12.38 -2.54
C ASP A 61 -6.22 -13.53 -2.80
N CYS A 62 -4.93 -13.21 -2.98
CA CYS A 62 -3.90 -14.23 -3.26
C CYS A 62 -3.23 -14.78 -2.00
N LEU A 63 -3.44 -14.13 -0.85
CA LEU A 63 -2.80 -14.49 0.40
C LEU A 63 -1.26 -14.43 0.32
N ASP A 64 -0.69 -13.55 -0.48
CA ASP A 64 0.74 -13.24 -0.40
C ASP A 64 1.01 -12.12 0.61
N ARG A 65 2.23 -12.13 1.14
CA ARG A 65 2.72 -11.15 2.11
C ARG A 65 3.77 -10.26 1.44
N TRP A 66 3.71 -8.98 1.76
CA TRP A 66 4.67 -7.97 1.31
C TRP A 66 5.29 -7.26 2.51
N ASP A 67 6.61 -7.09 2.49
CA ASP A 67 7.36 -6.33 3.48
C ASP A 67 7.95 -5.10 2.79
N LEU A 68 7.51 -3.91 3.19
CA LEU A 68 7.89 -2.64 2.60
C LEU A 68 8.68 -1.80 3.59
N VAL A 69 9.74 -1.15 3.10
CA VAL A 69 10.52 -0.18 3.87
C VAL A 69 9.83 1.18 3.74
N LEU A 70 9.59 1.86 4.87
CA LEU A 70 9.08 3.22 4.86
C LEU A 70 10.13 4.16 4.26
N PRO A 71 9.75 4.97 3.25
CA PRO A 71 10.69 5.86 2.59
C PRO A 71 11.12 7.00 3.52
N ASP A 72 12.31 7.53 3.26
CA ASP A 72 12.69 8.85 3.76
C ASP A 72 11.85 9.94 3.07
N ASP A 73 11.64 11.06 3.77
CA ASP A 73 11.03 12.29 3.22
C ASP A 73 11.97 13.03 2.24
N GLU A 74 13.04 12.40 1.75
CA GLU A 74 13.95 13.02 0.78
C GLU A 74 13.32 13.03 -0.64
N PRO A 75 13.19 14.21 -1.27
CA PRO A 75 12.49 14.40 -2.55
C PRO A 75 13.27 13.95 -3.79
#